data_AF-A0A318R3N3-F1
#
_entry.id   AF-A0A318R3N3-F1
#
_cell.length_a   1.000
_cell.length_b   1.000
_cell.length_c   1.000
_cell.angle_alpha   90.00
_cell.angle_beta   90.00
_cell.angle_gamma   90.00
#
_symmetry.space_group_name_H-M   'P 1'
#
loop_
_entity.id
_entity.type
_entity.pdbx_description
1 polymer ?
#
loop_
_entity_poly.entity_id
_entity_poly.type
_entity_poly.pdbx_seq_one_letter_code
_entity_poly.pdbx_strand_id
1 'polypeptide(L)'
;MTTTNKQIKINSTSTNDALIDQLRACKNPEEILQFEKWFNSNIESDKLYKRICELLKNRSISRGLASKWLLTLIEDRDNNIRKLSIQ
;
A
#
# COMPACT_ATOMS: atom_id res chain seq x y z
N MET A 1 -12.56 -28.53 12.48
CA MET A 1 -11.92 -27.23 12.77
C MET A 1 -12.23 -26.31 11.61
N THR A 2 -13.16 -25.37 11.79
CA THR A 2 -13.63 -24.44 10.76
C THR A 2 -12.70 -23.23 10.73
N THR A 3 -11.87 -23.11 9.70
CA THR A 3 -11.07 -21.91 9.44
C THR A 3 -11.98 -20.81 8.89
N THR A 4 -12.50 -19.98 9.79
CA THR A 4 -13.24 -18.77 9.43
C THR A 4 -12.31 -17.80 8.71
N ASN A 5 -12.35 -17.81 7.38
CA ASN A 5 -11.80 -16.78 6.52
C ASN A 5 -12.56 -15.48 6.78
N LYS A 6 -12.17 -14.76 7.83
CA LYS A 6 -12.74 -13.45 8.17
C LYS A 6 -12.13 -12.44 7.23
N GLN A 7 -12.81 -12.19 6.11
CA GLN A 7 -12.55 -11.09 5.20
C GLN A 7 -12.44 -9.80 6.04
N ILE A 8 -11.22 -9.28 6.17
CA ILE A 8 -10.96 -8.06 6.95
C ILE A 8 -11.64 -6.92 6.20
N LYS A 9 -12.79 -6.45 6.69
CA LYS A 9 -13.42 -5.22 6.18
C LYS A 9 -12.56 -4.03 6.59
N ILE A 10 -11.69 -3.57 5.70
CA ILE A 10 -10.77 -2.45 5.90
C ILE A 10 -11.51 -1.10 5.76
N ASN A 11 -12.56 -0.88 6.56
CA ASN A 11 -13.33 0.38 6.50
C ASN A 11 -13.56 1.04 7.87
N SER A 12 -12.92 0.56 8.93
CA SER A 12 -12.88 1.27 10.21
C SER A 12 -11.74 2.29 10.23
N THR A 13 -11.98 3.48 10.80
CA THR A 13 -10.97 4.54 11.03
C THR A 13 -9.70 3.99 11.66
N SER A 14 -9.83 3.07 12.63
CA SER A 14 -8.71 2.39 13.30
C SER A 14 -7.78 1.60 12.35
N THR A 15 -8.31 1.06 11.26
CA THR A 15 -7.52 0.32 10.28
C THR A 15 -6.75 1.27 9.36
N ASN A 16 -7.29 2.46 9.11
CA ASN A 16 -6.59 3.49 8.36
C ASN A 16 -5.43 4.07 9.14
N ASP A 17 -5.64 4.37 10.42
CA ASP A 17 -4.60 4.92 11.27
C ASP A 17 -3.44 3.92 11.39
N ALA A 18 -3.75 2.63 11.61
CA ALA A 18 -2.73 1.58 11.63
C ALA A 18 -1.95 1.46 10.32
N LEU A 19 -2.63 1.51 9.17
CA LEU A 19 -1.98 1.49 7.85
C LEU A 19 -1.08 2.72 7.64
N ILE A 20 -1.57 3.90 8.01
CA ILE A 20 -0.80 5.15 7.91
C ILE A 20 0.45 5.07 8.77
N ASP A 21 0.33 4.58 10.01
CA ASP A 21 1.46 4.48 10.93
C ASP A 21 2.50 3.47 10.44
N GLN A 22 2.07 2.33 9.90
CA GLN A 22 2.98 1.36 9.26
C GLN A 22 3.72 1.98 8.07
N LEU A 23 3.02 2.69 7.18
CA LEU A 23 3.65 3.38 6.04
C LEU A 23 4.57 4.54 6.46
N ARG A 24 4.28 5.21 7.57
CA ARG A 24 5.15 6.25 8.16
C ARG A 24 6.40 5.65 8.78
N ALA A 25 6.32 4.43 9.31
CA ALA A 25 7.45 3.71 9.87
C ALA A 25 8.47 3.29 8.80
N CYS A 26 8.05 3.17 7.53
CA CYS A 26 8.95 2.91 6.40
C CYS A 26 9.89 4.10 6.13
N LYS A 27 11.19 3.90 6.39
CA LYS A 27 12.24 4.92 6.28
C LYS A 27 12.80 5.05 4.87
N ASN A 28 12.81 3.97 4.10
CA ASN A 28 13.36 3.90 2.74
C ASN A 28 12.35 3.32 1.73
N PRO A 29 12.60 3.47 0.41
CA PRO A 29 11.74 2.92 -0.64
C PRO A 29 11.56 1.39 -0.55
N GLU A 30 12.60 0.66 -0.20
CA GLU A 30 12.59 -0.81 -0.11
C GLU A 30 11.58 -1.31 0.94
N GLU A 31 11.53 -0.67 2.10
CA GLU A 31 10.56 -0.96 3.15
C GLU A 31 9.12 -0.69 2.69
N ILE A 32 8.89 0.36 1.89
CA ILE A 32 7.58 0.64 1.31
C ILE A 32 7.17 -0.49 0.34
N LEU A 33 8.10 -0.97 -0.49
CA LEU A 33 7.85 -2.06 -1.43
C LEU A 33 7.63 -3.41 -0.72
N GLN A 34 8.35 -3.68 0.37
CA GLN A 34 8.10 -4.85 1.21
C GLN A 34 6.71 -4.80 1.83
N PHE A 35 6.31 -3.63 2.33
CA PHE A 35 4.97 -3.42 2.86
C PHE A 35 3.90 -3.59 1.78
N GLU A 36 4.12 -3.08 0.56
CA GLU A 36 3.20 -3.30 -0.58
C GLU A 36 3.00 -4.80 -0.85
N LYS A 37 4.08 -5.57 -0.93
CA LYS A 37 4.01 -7.02 -1.20
C LYS A 37 3.25 -7.75 -0.12
N TRP A 38 3.50 -7.42 1.15
CA TRP A 38 2.75 -7.97 2.28
C TRP A 38 1.27 -7.58 2.18
N PHE A 39 0.96 -6.29 2.03
CA PHE A 39 -0.41 -5.78 1.96
C PHE A 39 -1.20 -6.45 0.84
N ASN A 40 -0.66 -6.44 -0.38
CA ASN A 40 -1.32 -6.97 -1.57
C ASN A 40 -1.51 -8.49 -1.53
N SER A 41 -0.71 -9.22 -0.73
CA SER A 41 -0.83 -10.68 -0.56
C SER A 41 -1.79 -11.08 0.56
N ASN A 42 -1.91 -10.25 1.60
CA ASN A 42 -2.76 -10.55 2.76
C ASN A 42 -4.17 -9.96 2.62
N ILE A 43 -4.37 -9.03 1.68
CA ILE A 43 -5.62 -8.33 1.46
C ILE A 43 -6.03 -8.54 0.00
N GLU A 44 -6.78 -9.61 -0.24
CA GLU A 44 -7.14 -10.06 -1.60
C GLU A 44 -7.93 -9.03 -2.41
N SER A 45 -8.77 -8.23 -1.74
CA SER A 45 -9.72 -7.33 -2.42
C SER A 45 -9.22 -5.90 -2.61
N ASP A 46 -8.01 -5.56 -2.15
CA ASP A 46 -7.50 -4.20 -2.22
C ASP A 46 -6.04 -4.16 -2.68
N LYS A 47 -5.63 -3.00 -3.18
CA LYS A 47 -4.24 -2.72 -3.56
C LYS A 47 -3.75 -1.50 -2.81
N LEU A 48 -2.53 -1.55 -2.30
CA LEU A 48 -1.99 -0.49 -1.47
C LEU A 48 -2.09 0.89 -2.14
N TYR A 49 -1.81 0.98 -3.44
CA TYR A 49 -1.92 2.24 -4.18
C TYR A 49 -3.34 2.82 -4.16
N LYS A 50 -4.38 1.98 -4.25
CA LYS A 50 -5.78 2.41 -4.18
C LYS A 50 -6.08 2.95 -2.78
N ARG A 51 -5.58 2.27 -1.74
CA ARG A 51 -5.79 2.74 -0.37
C ARG A 51 -5.11 4.08 -0.12
N ILE A 52 -3.90 4.28 -0.60
CA ILE A 52 -3.20 5.56 -0.50
C ILE A 52 -4.00 6.68 -1.20
N CYS A 53 -4.55 6.42 -2.39
CA CYS A 53 -5.41 7.37 -3.10
C CYS A 53 -6.67 7.72 -2.30
N GLU A 54 -7.33 6.73 -1.68
CA GLU A 54 -8.51 6.96 -0.83
C GLU A 54 -8.17 7.78 0.42
N LEU A 55 -7.05 7.49 1.08
CA LEU A 55 -6.57 8.27 2.22
C LEU A 55 -6.25 9.71 1.83
N LEU A 56 -5.65 9.93 0.66
CA LEU A 56 -5.39 11.26 0.13
C LEU A 56 -6.70 12.01 -0.17
N LYS A 57 -7.64 11.36 -0.85
CA LYS A 57 -8.96 11.94 -1.19
C LYS A 57 -9.71 12.37 0.07
N ASN A 58 -9.67 11.53 1.11
CA ASN A 58 -10.34 11.77 2.39
C ASN A 58 -9.52 12.68 3.33
N ARG A 59 -8.38 13.23 2.86
CA ARG A 59 -7.48 14.12 3.61
C ARG A 59 -6.92 13.50 4.91
N SER A 60 -6.88 12.17 4.99
CA SER A 60 -6.31 11.44 6.13
C SER A 60 -4.79 11.45 6.15
N ILE A 61 -4.15 11.77 5.01
CA ILE A 61 -2.70 11.93 4.86
C ILE A 61 -2.37 13.22 4.12
N SER A 62 -1.15 13.73 4.32
CA SER A 62 -0.68 14.89 3.59
C SER A 62 -0.36 14.54 2.12
N ARG A 63 -0.46 15.55 1.24
CA ARG A 63 -0.09 15.41 -0.18
C ARG A 63 1.36 14.92 -0.36
N GLY A 64 2.28 15.37 0.49
CA GLY A 64 3.69 14.98 0.45
C GLY A 64 3.92 13.52 0.86
N LEU A 65 3.18 13.00 1.84
CA LEU A 65 3.25 11.57 2.18
C LEU A 65 2.69 10.72 1.05
N ALA A 66 1.53 11.10 0.51
CA ALA A 66 0.92 10.39 -0.60
C ALA A 66 1.84 10.35 -1.84
N SER A 67 2.45 11.49 -2.20
CA SER A 67 3.37 11.54 -3.34
C SER A 67 4.60 10.68 -3.12
N LYS A 68 5.20 10.72 -1.92
CA LYS A 68 6.36 9.87 -1.58
C LYS A 68 6.03 8.39 -1.81
N TRP A 69 4.93 7.92 -1.22
CA TRP A 69 4.57 6.50 -1.31
C TRP A 69 4.18 6.10 -2.73
N LEU A 70 3.31 6.86 -3.40
CA LEU A 70 2.87 6.53 -4.75
C LEU A 70 4.01 6.55 -5.77
N LEU A 71 4.93 7.52 -5.66
CA LEU A 71 6.07 7.59 -6.57
C LEU A 71 6.95 6.35 -6.45
N THR A 72 7.29 5.92 -5.23
CA THR A 72 8.02 4.66 -5.00
C THR A 72 7.33 3.46 -5.64
N LEU A 73 6.00 3.33 -5.49
CA LEU A 73 5.25 2.21 -6.08
C LEU A 73 5.22 2.27 -7.62
N ILE A 74 5.16 3.47 -8.21
CA ILE A 74 5.12 3.66 -9.66
C ILE A 74 6.49 3.37 -10.27
N GLU A 75 7.55 3.91 -9.68
CA GLU A 75 8.93 3.70 -10.15
C GLU A 75 9.32 2.21 -10.12
N ASP A 76 8.93 1.46 -9.09
CA ASP A 76 9.16 0.01 -9.06
C ASP A 76 8.42 -0.72 -10.18
N ARG A 77 7.15 -0.37 -10.44
CA ARG A 77 6.38 -0.96 -11.55
C ARG A 77 6.99 -0.63 -12.90
N ASP A 78 7.37 0.62 -13.13
CA ASP A 78 8.02 1.04 -14.38
C ASP A 78 9.35 0.30 -14.59
N ASN A 79 10.14 0.15 -13.54
CA ASN A 79 11.38 -0.62 -13.57
C ASN A 79 11.14 -2.10 -13.88
N ASN A 80 10.11 -2.71 -13.30
CA ASN A 80 9.74 -4.11 -13.57
C ASN A 80 9.25 -4.30 -15.01
N ILE A 81 8.43 -3.37 -15.54
CA ILE A 81 7.99 -3.38 -16.93
C ILE A 81 9.18 -3.25 -17.88
N ARG A 82 10.11 -2.32 -17.61
CA ARG A 82 11.34 -2.15 -18.42
C ARG A 82 12.18 -3.42 -18.46
N LYS A 83 12.37 -4.11 -17.33
CA LYS A 83 13.10 -5.37 -17.28
C LYS A 83 12.45 -6.46 -18.14
N LEU A 84 11.12 -6.55 -18.11
CA LEU A 84 10.36 -7.52 -18.91
C LEU A 84 10.35 -7.18 -20.40
N SER A 85 10.43 -5.90 -20.76
CA SER A 85 10.45 -5.45 -22.16
C SER A 85 11.81 -5.63 -22.86
N ILE A 86 12.87 -5.93 -22.11
CA ILE A 86 14.24 -6.14 -22.62
C ILE A 86 14.56 -7.64 -22.76
N GLN A 87 13.66 -8.53 -22.28
CA GLN A 87 13.69 -9.98 -22.53
C GLN A 87 12.89 -10.35 -23.78
#